data_AF-A0A842YFM1-F1
#
_entry.id   AF-A0A842YFM1-F1
#
_cell.length_a   1.000
_cell.length_b   1.000
_cell.length_c   1.000
_cell.angle_alpha   90.00
_cell.angle_beta   90.00
_cell.angle_gamma   90.00
#
_symmetry.space_group_name_H-M   'P 1'
#
loop_
_entity.id
_entity.type
_entity.pdbx_description
1 polymer ?
#
loop_
_entity_poly.entity_id
_entity_poly.type
_entity_poly.pdbx_seq_one_letter_code
_entity_poly.pdbx_strand_id
1 'polypeptide(L)'
;LYKSEMPFIEKMQITFITDPEKVKEMQPTTLKIYEARDARARGMSDDDVDVFYGCSLCQSFAPTHLCVITPQRYANCGAISWFDGRATAKVDPKGPVFEIPKGALIDAVTGEYEQVNQVIREKSLGEIERVQLYTAFGYPHTSCGCFEGCAFYIPEVDGYGVVHRNYKSQTVNGLDFVTISDLTAGGRQVDGFHGLSIEYMRSPKFLQADGGWDRVVWMPEDIRDRIKEYMPEDIIPKIPTEKDVSSLDELKTWLKAKSHPIVERWVEEPKKEEPKQEQASQQYAQPQMPMTGFTVPSLELPASALPMLGLPQGLNIKIILKNAKIKADKLIIRAEKE
;
A
#
# COMPACT_ATOMS: atom_id res chain seq x y z
N LEU A 1 28.67 17.47 -11.34
CA LEU A 1 27.44 17.48 -10.52
C LEU A 1 27.65 18.26 -9.23
N TYR A 2 28.30 17.71 -8.18
CA TYR A 2 28.43 18.37 -6.87
C TYR A 2 28.79 19.87 -6.90
N LYS A 3 29.88 20.28 -7.55
CA LYS A 3 30.26 21.72 -7.64
C LYS A 3 29.31 22.58 -8.46
N SER A 4 28.54 21.98 -9.38
CA SER A 4 27.53 22.68 -10.19
C SER A 4 26.27 22.94 -9.37
N GLU A 5 25.80 21.93 -8.64
CA GLU A 5 24.58 22.00 -7.84
C GLU A 5 24.80 22.66 -6.47
N MET A 6 26.01 22.54 -5.92
CA MET A 6 26.38 23.04 -4.59
C MET A 6 27.59 23.98 -4.73
N PRO A 7 27.37 25.24 -5.17
CA PRO A 7 28.46 26.18 -5.48
C PRO A 7 29.29 26.58 -4.25
N PHE A 8 28.80 26.31 -3.04
CA PHE A 8 29.52 26.51 -1.78
C PHE A 8 30.61 25.45 -1.50
N ILE A 9 30.75 24.42 -2.35
CA ILE A 9 31.82 23.42 -2.21
C ILE A 9 33.14 23.98 -2.78
N GLU A 10 34.05 24.38 -1.90
CA GLU A 10 35.38 24.87 -2.29
C GLU A 10 36.30 23.74 -2.79
N LYS A 11 36.45 22.69 -1.97
CA LYS A 11 37.32 21.54 -2.21
C LYS A 11 36.53 20.24 -2.09
N MET A 12 36.87 19.25 -2.90
CA MET A 12 36.19 17.95 -2.92
C MET A 12 37.22 16.86 -3.20
N GLN A 13 37.13 15.75 -2.45
CA GLN A 13 37.87 14.52 -2.71
C GLN A 13 36.84 13.40 -2.89
N ILE A 14 37.05 12.56 -3.91
CA ILE A 14 36.26 11.36 -4.15
C ILE A 14 37.23 10.18 -4.16
N THR A 15 36.89 9.14 -3.39
CA THR A 15 37.65 7.90 -3.33
C THR A 15 36.72 6.75 -3.69
N PHE A 16 37.04 6.05 -4.78
CA PHE A 16 36.34 4.83 -5.18
C PHE A 16 37.05 3.64 -4.55
N ILE A 17 36.31 2.81 -3.83
CA ILE A 17 36.83 1.63 -3.15
C ILE A 17 36.11 0.42 -3.73
N THR A 18 36.86 -0.39 -4.47
CA THR A 18 36.37 -1.62 -5.12
C THR A 18 37.02 -2.87 -4.53
N ASP A 19 38.04 -2.71 -3.70
CA ASP A 19 38.66 -3.82 -2.97
C ASP A 19 37.71 -4.38 -1.90
N PRO A 20 37.33 -5.67 -1.97
CA PRO A 20 36.33 -6.25 -1.07
C PRO A 20 36.70 -6.17 0.41
N GLU A 21 37.97 -6.35 0.75
CA GLU A 21 38.42 -6.32 2.16
C GLU A 21 38.39 -4.90 2.71
N LYS A 22 38.81 -3.90 1.91
CA LYS A 22 38.68 -2.50 2.29
C LYS A 22 37.22 -2.06 2.46
N VAL A 23 36.31 -2.54 1.61
CA VAL A 23 34.87 -2.28 1.77
C VAL A 23 34.36 -2.84 3.09
N LYS A 24 34.70 -4.09 3.43
CA LYS A 24 34.32 -4.70 4.71
C LYS A 24 34.89 -3.95 5.91
N GLU A 25 36.15 -3.51 5.83
CA GLU A 25 36.80 -2.73 6.89
C GLU A 25 36.10 -1.38 7.13
N MET A 26 35.63 -0.72 6.06
CA MET A 26 35.00 0.59 6.16
C MET A 26 33.52 0.54 6.56
N GLN A 27 32.84 -0.58 6.30
CA GLN A 27 31.41 -0.73 6.55
C GLN A 27 31.00 -0.37 8.00
N PRO A 28 31.68 -0.84 9.07
CA PRO A 28 31.32 -0.47 10.45
C PRO A 28 31.37 1.03 10.71
N THR A 29 32.39 1.72 10.18
CA THR A 29 32.53 3.17 10.33
C THR A 29 31.40 3.90 9.60
N THR A 30 31.08 3.47 8.38
CA THR A 30 29.97 4.01 7.59
C THR A 30 28.62 3.83 8.31
N LEU A 31 28.35 2.64 8.85
CA LEU A 31 27.13 2.36 9.61
C LEU A 31 27.00 3.23 10.87
N LYS A 32 28.11 3.48 11.58
CA LYS A 32 28.13 4.41 12.73
C LYS A 32 27.74 5.83 12.33
N ILE A 33 28.18 6.30 11.16
CA ILE A 33 27.83 7.64 10.65
C ILE A 33 26.33 7.70 10.33
N TYR A 34 25.78 6.66 9.71
CA TYR A 34 24.35 6.58 9.38
C TYR A 34 23.51 6.61 10.66
N GLU A 35 23.83 5.74 11.61
CA GLU A 35 23.11 5.67 12.88
C GLU A 35 23.19 6.98 13.67
N ALA A 36 24.35 7.64 13.70
CA ALA A 36 24.50 8.94 14.37
C ALA A 36 23.71 10.08 13.69
N ARG A 37 23.34 9.95 12.40
CA ARG A 37 22.45 10.89 11.72
C ARG A 37 20.99 10.56 12.05
N ASP A 38 20.62 9.29 11.92
CA ASP A 38 19.23 8.86 12.09
C ASP A 38 18.75 8.99 13.54
N ALA A 39 19.60 8.66 14.51
CA ALA A 39 19.30 8.80 15.93
C ALA A 39 18.94 10.24 16.34
N ARG A 40 19.41 11.27 15.61
CA ARG A 40 19.05 12.67 15.90
C ARG A 40 17.58 12.95 15.61
N ALA A 41 17.05 12.37 14.53
CA ALA A 41 15.66 12.57 14.14
C ALA A 41 14.69 11.82 15.06
N ARG A 42 15.10 10.67 15.62
CA ARG A 42 14.25 9.86 16.52
C ARG A 42 13.88 10.54 17.84
N GLY A 43 14.65 11.54 18.28
CA GLY A 43 14.38 12.28 19.53
C GLY A 43 13.33 13.38 19.40
N MET A 44 12.71 13.56 18.24
CA MET A 44 11.76 14.64 17.97
C MET A 44 10.34 14.11 17.76
N SER A 45 9.35 14.83 18.29
CA SER A 45 7.93 14.61 18.01
C SER A 45 7.45 15.49 16.86
N ASP A 46 6.41 15.04 16.17
CA ASP A 46 5.68 15.88 15.22
C ASP A 46 5.03 17.08 15.90
N ASP A 47 4.75 16.99 17.20
CA ASP A 47 4.20 18.08 18.02
C ASP A 47 5.25 19.15 18.39
N ASP A 48 6.54 18.83 18.29
CA ASP A 48 7.63 19.75 18.63
C ASP A 48 7.97 20.74 17.49
N VAL A 49 7.28 20.62 16.35
CA VAL A 49 7.55 21.41 15.14
C VAL A 49 6.28 22.00 14.56
N ASP A 50 6.42 23.20 13.99
CA ASP A 50 5.33 23.91 13.28
C ASP A 50 5.34 23.65 11.76
N VAL A 51 6.41 23.04 11.26
CA VAL A 51 6.66 22.83 9.84
C VAL A 51 7.06 21.40 9.54
N PHE A 52 6.55 20.87 8.44
CA PHE A 52 7.00 19.66 7.79
C PHE A 52 7.74 20.01 6.50
N TYR A 53 8.27 18.99 5.83
CA TYR A 53 8.93 19.17 4.54
C TYR A 53 8.29 18.31 3.46
N GLY A 54 8.04 18.92 2.31
CA GLY A 54 7.63 18.24 1.10
C GLY A 54 8.83 17.86 0.25
N CYS A 55 8.73 16.76 -0.49
CA CYS A 55 9.70 16.41 -1.53
C CYS A 55 8.99 15.93 -2.81
N SER A 56 9.24 16.63 -3.92
CA SER A 56 8.71 16.31 -5.25
C SER A 56 9.75 15.71 -6.20
N LEU A 57 10.93 15.32 -5.71
CA LEU A 57 12.04 14.83 -6.54
C LEU A 57 11.64 13.64 -7.43
N CYS A 58 10.79 12.75 -6.91
CA CYS A 58 10.34 11.55 -7.60
C CYS A 58 9.18 11.80 -8.59
N GLN A 59 8.70 13.03 -8.77
CA GLN A 59 7.67 13.35 -9.77
C GLN A 59 8.12 13.12 -11.22
N SER A 60 9.42 12.96 -11.44
CA SER A 60 9.98 12.55 -12.74
C SER A 60 9.46 11.19 -13.23
N PHE A 61 9.04 10.30 -12.32
CA PHE A 61 8.48 8.98 -12.67
C PHE A 61 7.18 8.63 -11.92
N ALA A 62 6.80 9.41 -10.91
CA ALA A 62 5.50 9.32 -10.23
C ALA A 62 4.89 10.72 -10.11
N PRO A 63 4.29 11.27 -11.18
CA PRO A 63 3.97 12.70 -11.29
C PRO A 63 3.04 13.25 -10.20
N THR A 64 2.14 12.43 -9.67
CA THR A 64 1.18 12.78 -8.62
C THR A 64 1.72 12.54 -7.21
N HIS A 65 2.92 11.96 -7.08
CA HIS A 65 3.52 11.67 -5.78
C HIS A 65 4.13 12.91 -5.14
N LEU A 66 3.99 13.00 -3.83
CA LEU A 66 4.75 13.89 -2.99
C LEU A 66 5.08 13.18 -1.68
N CYS A 67 6.34 13.26 -1.23
CA CYS A 67 6.68 12.87 0.13
C CYS A 67 6.38 14.01 1.09
N VAL A 68 5.65 13.72 2.17
CA VAL A 68 5.52 14.56 3.36
C VAL A 68 6.40 13.97 4.44
N ILE A 69 7.36 14.77 4.90
CA ILE A 69 8.45 14.36 5.78
C ILE A 69 8.28 15.10 7.10
N THR A 70 8.15 14.31 8.16
CA THR A 70 7.95 14.80 9.53
C THR A 70 9.05 14.23 10.43
N PRO A 71 9.23 14.76 11.65
CA PRO A 71 10.15 14.16 12.62
C PRO A 71 9.92 12.66 12.83
N GLN A 72 8.66 12.22 12.88
CA GLN A 72 8.25 10.84 13.14
C GLN A 72 7.87 10.07 11.86
N ARG A 73 8.10 10.65 10.67
CA ARG A 73 7.87 9.99 9.38
C ARG A 73 8.92 10.43 8.36
N TYR A 74 9.95 9.60 8.21
CA TYR A 74 10.96 9.75 7.16
C TYR A 74 10.33 9.66 5.77
N ALA A 75 10.98 10.27 4.77
CA ALA A 75 10.65 10.00 3.38
C ALA A 75 10.72 8.49 3.10
N ASN A 76 9.85 7.99 2.21
CA ASN A 76 9.76 6.55 1.95
C ASN A 76 11.11 5.96 1.46
N CYS A 77 11.98 6.76 0.83
CA CYS A 77 13.30 6.34 0.38
C CYS A 77 14.33 6.08 1.49
N GLY A 78 14.05 6.49 2.73
CA GLY A 78 14.97 6.38 3.87
C GLY A 78 16.13 7.38 3.87
N ALA A 79 16.28 8.20 2.82
CA ALA A 79 17.44 9.08 2.64
C ALA A 79 17.19 10.56 3.02
N ILE A 80 15.95 10.92 3.36
CA ILE A 80 15.59 12.30 3.72
C ILE A 80 14.82 12.28 5.04
N SER A 81 15.49 12.68 6.11
CA SER A 81 14.89 13.00 7.41
C SER A 81 14.29 14.41 7.41
N TRP A 82 13.58 14.77 8.49
CA TRP A 82 13.13 16.15 8.70
C TRP A 82 14.30 17.15 8.72
N PHE A 83 15.45 16.79 9.29
CA PHE A 83 16.65 17.63 9.30
C PHE A 83 17.26 17.80 7.91
N ASP A 84 17.28 16.74 7.11
CA ASP A 84 17.73 16.82 5.70
C ASP A 84 16.74 17.69 4.90
N GLY A 85 15.43 17.56 5.15
CA GLY A 85 14.40 18.42 4.57
C GLY A 85 14.67 19.90 4.84
N ARG A 86 14.89 20.24 6.11
CA ARG A 86 15.27 21.59 6.56
C ARG A 86 16.56 22.10 5.95
N ALA A 87 17.58 21.26 5.87
CA ALA A 87 18.86 21.65 5.29
C ALA A 87 18.72 21.90 3.78
N THR A 88 18.09 20.98 3.05
CA THR A 88 17.91 21.09 1.59
C THR A 88 17.06 22.29 1.21
N ALA A 89 15.94 22.53 1.89
CA ALA A 89 15.08 23.68 1.61
C ALA A 89 15.78 25.03 1.87
N LYS A 90 16.78 25.08 2.76
CA LYS A 90 17.61 26.28 3.00
C LYS A 90 18.73 26.43 1.97
N VAL A 91 19.32 25.32 1.55
CA VAL A 91 20.42 25.31 0.57
C VAL A 91 19.89 25.66 -0.83
N ASP A 92 18.74 25.11 -1.20
CA ASP A 92 18.08 25.40 -2.48
C ASP A 92 16.58 25.69 -2.26
N PRO A 93 16.21 26.95 -1.95
CA PRO A 93 14.83 27.34 -1.70
C PRO A 93 13.87 27.17 -2.88
N LYS A 94 14.39 27.00 -4.09
CA LYS A 94 13.60 26.75 -5.30
C LYS A 94 13.64 25.29 -5.75
N GLY A 95 14.29 24.44 -4.95
CA GLY A 95 14.48 23.04 -5.23
C GLY A 95 13.22 22.19 -5.02
N PRO A 96 13.35 20.87 -5.21
CA PRO A 96 12.24 19.93 -5.08
C PRO A 96 11.86 19.64 -3.63
N VAL A 97 12.66 20.08 -2.66
CA VAL A 97 12.39 19.96 -1.22
C VAL A 97 12.05 21.32 -0.66
N PHE A 98 10.89 21.43 -0.02
CA PHE A 98 10.32 22.72 0.40
C PHE A 98 9.58 22.58 1.73
N GLU A 99 9.44 23.71 2.42
CA GLU A 99 8.73 23.76 3.70
C GLU A 99 7.21 23.69 3.50
N ILE A 100 6.54 22.97 4.38
CA ILE A 100 5.08 22.87 4.46
C ILE A 100 4.69 23.31 5.87
N PRO A 101 4.06 24.49 6.07
CA PRO A 101 3.47 24.82 7.35
C PRO A 101 2.43 23.75 7.70
N LYS A 102 2.36 23.28 8.95
CA LYS A 102 1.40 22.23 9.33
C LYS A 102 -0.06 22.68 9.13
N GLY A 103 -0.37 23.92 9.49
CA GLY A 103 -1.75 24.42 9.53
C GLY A 103 -2.56 23.74 10.63
N ALA A 104 -3.89 23.77 10.51
CA ALA A 104 -4.78 23.14 11.47
C ALA A 104 -4.67 21.61 11.42
N LEU A 105 -4.57 20.99 12.60
CA LEU A 105 -4.67 19.54 12.75
C LEU A 105 -6.14 19.12 12.53
N ILE A 106 -6.36 18.21 11.58
CA ILE A 106 -7.67 17.63 11.28
C ILE A 106 -7.88 16.36 12.11
N ASP A 107 -6.88 15.49 12.15
CA ASP A 107 -6.93 14.24 12.93
C ASP A 107 -5.53 13.82 13.41
N ALA A 108 -5.38 13.72 14.73
CA ALA A 108 -4.14 13.33 15.41
C ALA A 108 -3.76 11.86 15.22
N VAL A 109 -4.74 10.98 14.99
CA VAL A 109 -4.54 9.54 14.88
C VAL A 109 -4.05 9.20 13.48
N THR A 110 -4.75 9.69 12.45
CA THR A 110 -4.31 9.48 11.07
C THR A 110 -3.20 10.43 10.64
N GLY A 111 -2.96 11.50 11.40
CA GLY A 111 -1.93 12.50 11.09
C GLY A 111 -2.32 13.37 9.90
N GLU A 112 -3.54 13.90 9.90
CA GLU A 112 -4.09 14.71 8.82
C GLU A 112 -4.05 16.20 9.19
N TYR A 113 -3.60 17.03 8.25
CA TYR A 113 -3.44 18.46 8.45
C TYR A 113 -3.94 19.26 7.24
N GLU A 114 -4.61 20.38 7.49
CA GLU A 114 -5.26 21.18 6.45
C GLU A 114 -4.26 21.73 5.42
N GLN A 115 -3.17 22.32 5.89
CA GLN A 115 -2.18 22.94 5.00
C GLN A 115 -1.35 21.89 4.24
N VAL A 116 -1.12 20.72 4.84
CA VAL A 116 -0.51 19.57 4.15
C VAL A 116 -1.39 19.12 2.99
N ASN A 117 -2.69 18.96 3.22
CA ASN A 117 -3.66 18.60 2.18
C ASN A 117 -3.68 19.65 1.04
N GLN A 118 -3.66 20.94 1.38
CA GLN A 118 -3.62 22.01 0.38
C GLN A 118 -2.37 21.93 -0.51
N VAL A 119 -1.18 21.78 0.10
CA VAL A 119 0.08 21.71 -0.64
C VAL A 119 0.16 20.44 -1.50
N ILE A 120 -0.33 19.31 -0.97
CA ILE A 120 -0.43 18.06 -1.73
C ILE A 120 -1.30 18.26 -2.97
N ARG A 121 -2.51 18.81 -2.80
CA ARG A 121 -3.44 19.05 -3.91
C ARG A 121 -2.84 19.93 -4.99
N GLU A 122 -2.17 21.01 -4.60
CA GLU A 122 -1.50 21.90 -5.54
C GLU A 122 -0.41 21.17 -6.33
N LYS A 123 0.49 20.46 -5.62
CA LYS A 123 1.68 19.84 -6.22
C LYS A 123 1.42 18.50 -6.91
N SER A 124 0.28 17.88 -6.65
CA SER A 124 -0.20 16.70 -7.37
C SER A 124 -1.13 17.06 -8.53
N LEU A 125 -1.26 18.34 -8.89
CA LEU A 125 -2.17 18.83 -9.94
C LEU A 125 -3.65 18.48 -9.70
N GLY A 126 -4.05 18.39 -8.43
CA GLY A 126 -5.42 18.07 -8.01
C GLY A 126 -5.71 16.58 -7.85
N GLU A 127 -4.83 15.68 -8.31
CA GLU A 127 -5.10 14.23 -8.26
C GLU A 127 -5.18 13.65 -6.84
N ILE A 128 -4.40 14.19 -5.90
CA ILE A 128 -4.41 13.79 -4.49
C ILE A 128 -4.99 14.95 -3.68
N GLU A 129 -6.17 14.75 -3.09
CA GLU A 129 -6.84 15.81 -2.35
C GLU A 129 -6.52 15.83 -0.85
N ARG A 130 -6.21 14.66 -0.29
CA ARG A 130 -6.02 14.42 1.14
C ARG A 130 -4.94 13.38 1.37
N VAL A 131 -4.15 13.57 2.42
CA VAL A 131 -3.16 12.58 2.87
C VAL A 131 -3.23 12.44 4.38
N GLN A 132 -3.33 11.19 4.80
CA GLN A 132 -3.24 10.72 6.17
C GLN A 132 -1.89 10.03 6.36
N LEU A 133 -1.07 10.61 7.23
CA LEU A 133 0.34 10.24 7.37
C LEU A 133 0.55 8.91 8.08
N TYR A 134 -0.41 8.37 8.85
CA TYR A 134 -0.16 7.21 9.72
C TYR A 134 -1.13 6.05 9.50
N THR A 135 -1.64 5.93 8.28
CA THR A 135 -2.49 4.83 7.83
C THR A 135 -2.09 4.35 6.44
N ALA A 136 -2.40 3.10 6.14
CA ALA A 136 -2.38 2.50 4.81
C ALA A 136 -3.79 2.40 4.20
N PHE A 137 -4.82 2.98 4.81
CA PHE A 137 -6.22 2.91 4.35
C PHE A 137 -6.88 4.29 4.23
N GLY A 138 -7.85 4.42 3.33
CA GLY A 138 -8.62 5.64 3.12
C GLY A 138 -7.85 6.67 2.29
N TYR A 139 -7.02 7.47 2.96
CA TYR A 139 -6.19 8.49 2.30
C TYR A 139 -4.69 8.28 2.55
N PRO A 140 -4.14 7.08 2.29
CA PRO A 140 -2.76 6.80 2.63
C PRO A 140 -1.80 7.72 1.89
N HIS A 141 -0.66 7.99 2.51
CA HIS A 141 0.44 8.66 1.84
C HIS A 141 0.89 7.88 0.59
N THR A 142 0.92 8.53 -0.57
CA THR A 142 1.28 7.87 -1.85
C THR A 142 2.73 7.38 -1.86
N SER A 143 3.07 6.51 -2.79
CA SER A 143 4.44 6.00 -2.96
C SER A 143 4.94 6.18 -4.38
N CYS A 144 6.17 6.66 -4.55
CA CYS A 144 6.81 6.79 -5.85
C CYS A 144 7.29 5.44 -6.38
N GLY A 145 8.35 4.89 -5.80
CA GLY A 145 8.99 3.66 -6.27
C GLY A 145 10.39 3.41 -5.70
N CYS A 146 10.97 4.38 -4.98
CA CYS A 146 12.28 4.26 -4.35
C CYS A 146 12.22 3.85 -2.88
N PHE A 147 11.07 3.40 -2.37
CA PHE A 147 10.91 2.99 -0.97
C PHE A 147 11.83 1.81 -0.60
N GLU A 148 12.31 1.79 0.64
CA GLU A 148 13.16 0.70 1.16
C GLU A 148 12.37 -0.58 1.39
N GLY A 149 11.10 -0.45 1.78
CA GLY A 149 10.17 -1.55 1.96
C GLY A 149 8.72 -1.16 1.73
N CYS A 150 7.83 -2.13 1.86
CA CYS A 150 6.40 -1.95 1.73
C CYS A 150 5.68 -2.75 2.82
N ALA A 151 4.70 -2.12 3.47
CA ALA A 151 3.67 -2.82 4.23
C ALA A 151 2.53 -3.17 3.27
N PHE A 152 2.16 -4.45 3.21
CA PHE A 152 1.10 -4.97 2.36
C PHE A 152 0.06 -5.69 3.21
N TYR A 153 -1.21 -5.39 2.98
CA TYR A 153 -2.32 -5.94 3.73
C TYR A 153 -2.61 -7.38 3.28
N ILE A 154 -2.89 -8.24 4.26
CA ILE A 154 -3.22 -9.66 4.11
C ILE A 154 -4.64 -9.87 4.66
N PRO A 155 -5.67 -9.84 3.80
CA PRO A 155 -7.07 -9.90 4.21
C PRO A 155 -7.43 -11.13 5.06
N GLU A 156 -6.82 -12.28 4.78
CA GLU A 156 -7.13 -13.58 5.41
C GLU A 156 -6.82 -13.62 6.91
N VAL A 157 -5.99 -12.70 7.38
CA VAL A 157 -5.56 -12.54 8.78
C VAL A 157 -5.74 -11.11 9.29
N ASP A 158 -6.40 -10.23 8.53
CA ASP A 158 -6.61 -8.80 8.85
C ASP A 158 -5.32 -8.05 9.24
N GLY A 159 -4.17 -8.47 8.72
CA GLY A 159 -2.85 -8.00 9.15
C GLY A 159 -2.00 -7.43 8.02
N TYR A 160 -0.83 -6.89 8.35
CA TYR A 160 0.19 -6.48 7.39
C TYR A 160 1.36 -7.44 7.38
N GLY A 161 1.77 -7.85 6.17
CA GLY A 161 3.16 -8.26 5.96
C GLY A 161 4.02 -7.04 5.67
N VAL A 162 5.30 -7.11 6.01
CA VAL A 162 6.31 -6.13 5.58
C VAL A 162 7.37 -6.82 4.76
N VAL A 163 7.78 -6.23 3.64
CA VAL A 163 8.87 -6.74 2.80
C VAL A 163 9.79 -5.60 2.37
N HIS A 164 11.10 -5.85 2.35
CA HIS A 164 12.11 -4.86 1.93
C HIS A 164 12.69 -5.21 0.55
N ARG A 165 13.25 -4.21 -0.12
CA ARG A 165 13.74 -4.28 -1.51
C ARG A 165 14.77 -5.37 -1.78
N ASN A 166 15.55 -5.76 -0.77
CA ASN A 166 16.60 -6.76 -0.91
C ASN A 166 16.10 -8.19 -0.71
N TYR A 167 14.86 -8.39 -0.23
CA TYR A 167 14.25 -9.70 -0.11
C TYR A 167 14.05 -10.33 -1.50
N LYS A 168 14.53 -11.57 -1.68
CA LYS A 168 14.55 -12.26 -2.99
C LYS A 168 13.58 -13.42 -3.12
N SER A 169 12.89 -13.76 -2.04
CA SER A 169 11.95 -14.89 -2.00
C SER A 169 10.51 -14.39 -2.13
N GLN A 170 9.56 -15.33 -2.15
CA GLN A 170 8.15 -15.00 -2.02
C GLN A 170 7.80 -14.72 -0.55
N THR A 171 6.83 -13.83 -0.35
CA THR A 171 6.22 -13.61 0.96
C THR A 171 5.12 -14.64 1.22
N VAL A 172 4.56 -14.65 2.42
CA VAL A 172 3.51 -15.59 2.87
C VAL A 172 2.24 -15.64 2.01
N ASN A 173 1.96 -14.58 1.23
CA ASN A 173 0.84 -14.54 0.29
C ASN A 173 1.24 -14.93 -1.15
N GLY A 174 2.47 -15.39 -1.36
CA GLY A 174 3.01 -15.82 -2.65
C GLY A 174 3.54 -14.70 -3.55
N LEU A 175 3.44 -13.42 -3.13
CA LEU A 175 3.96 -12.29 -3.91
C LEU A 175 5.42 -12.04 -3.59
N ASP A 176 6.20 -11.66 -4.60
CA ASP A 176 7.57 -11.17 -4.44
C ASP A 176 7.60 -9.64 -4.25
N PHE A 177 8.76 -9.09 -3.90
CA PHE A 177 8.91 -7.64 -3.70
C PHE A 177 8.57 -6.85 -4.96
N VAL A 178 8.91 -7.34 -6.15
CA VAL A 178 8.66 -6.63 -7.41
C VAL A 178 7.17 -6.42 -7.60
N THR A 179 6.39 -7.49 -7.47
CA THR A 179 4.92 -7.44 -7.61
C THR A 179 4.29 -6.53 -6.57
N ILE A 180 4.69 -6.64 -5.30
CA ILE A 180 4.21 -5.76 -4.23
C ILE A 180 4.58 -4.30 -4.53
N SER A 181 5.80 -4.05 -5.02
CA SER A 181 6.26 -2.70 -5.33
C SER A 181 5.47 -2.08 -6.47
N ASP A 182 5.13 -2.84 -7.50
CA ASP A 182 4.32 -2.37 -8.63
C ASP A 182 2.89 -2.01 -8.20
N LEU A 183 2.31 -2.79 -7.28
CA LEU A 183 0.98 -2.49 -6.71
C LEU A 183 1.00 -1.20 -5.88
N THR A 184 2.10 -0.94 -5.18
CA THR A 184 2.26 0.19 -4.24
C THR A 184 2.67 1.50 -4.93
N ALA A 185 3.48 1.42 -5.98
CA ALA A 185 4.13 2.54 -6.63
C ALA A 185 3.21 3.36 -7.56
N GLY A 186 3.77 4.45 -8.08
CA GLY A 186 3.16 5.27 -9.14
C GLY A 186 2.40 6.51 -8.65
N GLY A 187 2.56 6.91 -7.38
CA GLY A 187 1.95 8.13 -6.85
C GLY A 187 0.44 8.04 -6.66
N ARG A 188 -0.09 6.82 -6.49
CA ARG A 188 -1.51 6.55 -6.25
C ARG A 188 -1.78 6.28 -4.77
N GLN A 189 -3.01 6.47 -4.34
CA GLN A 189 -3.50 5.98 -3.05
C GLN A 189 -4.09 4.60 -3.28
N VAL A 190 -3.45 3.58 -2.68
CA VAL A 190 -3.86 2.19 -2.81
C VAL A 190 -4.02 1.63 -1.41
N ASP A 191 -5.27 1.31 -1.06
CA ASP A 191 -5.59 0.75 0.24
C ASP A 191 -4.85 -0.55 0.49
N GLY A 192 -4.26 -0.65 1.68
CA GLY A 192 -3.50 -1.82 2.12
C GLY A 192 -2.10 -1.94 1.53
N PHE A 193 -1.65 -1.02 0.67
CA PHE A 193 -0.28 -1.04 0.12
C PHE A 193 0.44 0.27 0.43
N HIS A 194 1.50 0.20 1.23
CA HIS A 194 2.14 1.38 1.78
C HIS A 194 3.66 1.29 1.72
N GLY A 195 4.28 2.06 0.82
CA GLY A 195 5.73 2.19 0.74
C GLY A 195 6.26 2.92 1.97
N LEU A 196 7.36 2.41 2.52
CA LEU A 196 7.95 2.89 3.77
C LEU A 196 9.48 2.86 3.72
N SER A 197 10.08 3.67 4.59
CA SER A 197 11.49 3.55 4.97
C SER A 197 11.62 2.66 6.20
N ILE A 198 12.81 2.07 6.38
CA ILE A 198 13.10 1.25 7.56
C ILE A 198 13.12 2.13 8.82
N GLU A 199 13.54 3.39 8.70
CA GLU A 199 13.46 4.35 9.81
C GLU A 199 12.03 4.68 10.22
N TYR A 200 11.06 4.73 9.29
CA TYR A 200 9.66 4.93 9.68
C TYR A 200 9.11 3.78 10.54
N MET A 201 9.59 2.55 10.35
CA MET A 201 9.20 1.42 11.20
C MET A 201 9.68 1.57 12.66
N ARG A 202 10.72 2.39 12.90
CA ARG A 202 11.23 2.70 14.24
C ARG A 202 10.43 3.81 14.93
N SER A 203 9.47 4.42 14.24
CA SER A 203 8.66 5.52 14.74
C SER A 203 7.56 5.04 15.70
N PRO A 204 7.28 5.78 16.78
CA PRO A 204 6.08 5.53 17.59
C PRO A 204 4.77 5.80 16.82
N LYS A 205 4.83 6.50 15.69
CA LYS A 205 3.70 6.77 14.80
C LYS A 205 3.55 5.73 13.68
N PHE A 206 4.37 4.68 13.68
CA PHE A 206 4.34 3.66 12.63
C PHE A 206 2.95 3.03 12.49
N LEU A 207 2.26 3.37 11.39
CA LEU A 207 0.90 2.92 11.05
C LEU A 207 -0.07 2.98 12.24
N GLN A 208 0.07 3.99 13.12
CA GLN A 208 -0.65 4.03 14.41
C GLN A 208 -2.17 4.00 14.24
N ALA A 209 -2.71 4.58 13.15
CA ALA A 209 -4.14 4.57 12.88
C ALA A 209 -4.67 3.17 12.53
N ASP A 210 -3.79 2.29 12.04
CA ASP A 210 -4.13 0.93 11.68
C ASP A 210 -3.88 -0.06 12.84
N GLY A 211 -3.37 0.41 13.99
CA GLY A 211 -2.95 -0.41 15.12
C GLY A 211 -1.44 -0.68 15.18
N GLY A 212 -0.65 -0.06 14.31
CA GLY A 212 0.80 -0.14 14.31
C GLY A 212 1.34 -1.57 14.35
N TRP A 213 2.25 -1.84 15.30
CA TRP A 213 2.90 -3.13 15.44
C TRP A 213 1.95 -4.30 15.72
N ASP A 214 0.81 -4.05 16.38
CA ASP A 214 -0.18 -5.08 16.71
C ASP A 214 -0.89 -5.65 15.47
N ARG A 215 -0.77 -4.97 14.32
CA ARG A 215 -1.31 -5.42 13.04
C ARG A 215 -0.25 -5.95 12.09
N VAL A 216 1.04 -5.90 12.44
CA VAL A 216 2.09 -6.52 11.63
C VAL A 216 2.17 -8.00 11.95
N VAL A 217 1.93 -8.85 10.97
CA VAL A 217 1.80 -10.31 11.17
C VAL A 217 2.92 -11.11 10.52
N TRP A 218 3.77 -10.49 9.70
CA TRP A 218 4.90 -11.19 9.07
C TRP A 218 5.95 -10.21 8.57
N MET A 219 7.24 -10.55 8.70
CA MET A 219 8.33 -9.84 8.04
C MET A 219 9.61 -10.67 7.92
N PRO A 220 10.52 -10.34 6.99
CA PRO A 220 11.82 -11.00 6.90
C PRO A 220 12.64 -10.89 8.20
N GLU A 221 13.42 -11.94 8.49
CA GLU A 221 14.26 -11.98 9.71
C GLU A 221 15.27 -10.83 9.75
N ASP A 222 15.90 -10.50 8.62
CA ASP A 222 16.97 -9.51 8.55
C ASP A 222 16.48 -8.09 8.90
N ILE A 223 15.28 -7.70 8.46
CA ILE A 223 14.68 -6.42 8.85
C ILE A 223 14.18 -6.45 10.30
N ARG A 224 13.58 -7.56 10.75
CA ARG A 224 13.16 -7.74 12.15
C ARG A 224 14.34 -7.55 13.08
N ASP A 225 15.44 -8.24 12.82
CA ASP A 225 16.64 -8.19 13.66
C ASP A 225 17.32 -6.81 13.65
N ARG A 226 17.25 -6.09 12.51
CA ARG A 226 17.78 -4.73 12.37
C ARG A 226 17.03 -3.68 13.20
N ILE A 227 15.74 -3.89 13.47
CA ILE A 227 14.88 -2.89 14.14
C ILE A 227 14.26 -3.38 15.44
N LYS A 228 14.56 -4.61 15.88
CA LYS A 228 13.99 -5.25 17.07
C LYS A 228 14.02 -4.38 18.33
N GLU A 229 15.05 -3.56 18.52
CA GLU A 229 15.21 -2.67 19.68
C GLU A 229 14.17 -1.54 19.73
N TYR A 230 13.48 -1.28 18.61
CA TYR A 230 12.45 -0.27 18.46
C TYR A 230 11.04 -0.87 18.37
N MET A 231 10.93 -2.20 18.43
CA MET A 231 9.66 -2.92 18.43
C MET A 231 9.19 -3.16 19.88
N PRO A 232 7.88 -3.21 20.14
CA PRO A 232 7.36 -3.67 21.43
C PRO A 232 7.90 -5.06 21.79
N GLU A 233 8.48 -5.23 22.97
CA GLU A 233 9.15 -6.50 23.35
C GLU A 233 8.21 -7.72 23.28
N ASP A 234 6.92 -7.50 23.54
CA ASP A 234 5.89 -8.53 23.55
C ASP A 234 5.41 -8.93 22.15
N ILE A 235 5.57 -8.07 21.13
CA ILE A 235 5.16 -8.37 19.74
C ILE A 235 6.24 -9.13 18.99
N ILE A 236 7.52 -8.87 19.25
CA ILE A 236 8.67 -9.48 18.56
C ILE A 236 8.54 -11.01 18.42
N PRO A 237 8.29 -11.79 19.49
CA PRO A 237 8.21 -13.25 19.39
C PRO A 237 6.91 -13.74 18.70
N LYS A 238 5.95 -12.86 18.47
CA LYS A 238 4.65 -13.18 17.86
C LYS A 238 4.65 -12.97 16.34
N ILE A 239 5.62 -12.22 15.80
CA ILE A 239 5.78 -11.96 14.36
C ILE A 239 6.71 -13.01 13.73
N PRO A 240 6.18 -13.98 12.96
CA PRO A 240 6.98 -14.97 12.24
C PRO A 240 7.74 -14.34 11.06
N THR A 241 8.78 -15.06 10.63
CA THR A 241 9.58 -14.71 9.44
C THR A 241 9.44 -15.74 8.34
N GLU A 242 10.19 -15.57 7.25
CA GLU A 242 10.32 -16.54 6.16
C GLU A 242 10.86 -17.91 6.60
N LYS A 243 11.47 -18.00 7.79
CA LYS A 243 11.97 -19.27 8.35
C LYS A 243 10.92 -20.03 9.18
N ASP A 244 9.92 -19.31 9.69
CA ASP A 244 8.90 -19.84 10.59
C ASP A 244 7.67 -20.32 9.81
N VAL A 245 7.24 -19.53 8.81
CA VAL A 245 6.03 -19.78 8.01
C VAL A 245 6.26 -19.42 6.55
N SER A 246 5.66 -20.19 5.66
CA SER A 246 5.80 -20.06 4.20
C SER A 246 4.47 -19.87 3.46
N SER A 247 3.33 -20.02 4.15
CA SER A 247 1.99 -19.91 3.57
C SER A 247 1.01 -19.20 4.50
N LEU A 248 -0.13 -18.76 3.95
CA LEU A 248 -1.21 -18.12 4.72
C LEU A 248 -1.82 -19.05 5.79
N ASP A 249 -1.93 -20.34 5.50
CA ASP A 249 -2.49 -21.33 6.45
C ASP A 249 -1.55 -21.54 7.64
N GLU A 250 -0.24 -21.64 7.38
CA GLU A 250 0.80 -21.69 8.42
C GLU A 250 0.82 -20.41 9.24
N LEU A 251 0.75 -19.25 8.58
CA LEU A 251 0.69 -17.94 9.23
C LEU A 251 -0.51 -17.86 10.19
N LYS A 252 -1.71 -18.21 9.72
CA LYS A 252 -2.93 -18.18 10.55
C LYS A 252 -2.81 -19.09 11.77
N THR A 253 -2.19 -20.26 11.60
CA THR A 253 -1.96 -21.22 12.70
C THR A 253 -0.95 -20.67 13.71
N TRP A 254 0.15 -20.09 13.23
CA TRP A 254 1.17 -19.47 14.06
C TRP A 254 0.62 -18.33 14.91
N LEU A 255 -0.14 -17.41 14.29
CA LEU A 255 -0.72 -16.24 14.97
C LEU A 255 -1.64 -16.66 16.13
N LYS A 256 -2.45 -17.71 15.94
CA LYS A 256 -3.27 -18.30 17.01
C LYS A 256 -2.41 -18.90 18.11
N ALA A 257 -1.42 -19.71 17.75
CA ALA A 257 -0.56 -20.40 18.70
C ALA A 257 0.29 -19.45 19.56
N LYS A 258 0.69 -18.30 19.00
CA LYS A 258 1.45 -17.25 19.69
C LYS A 258 0.59 -16.17 20.33
N SER A 259 -0.75 -16.29 20.25
CA SER A 259 -1.70 -15.29 20.75
C SER A 259 -1.35 -13.88 20.27
N HIS A 260 -1.15 -13.73 18.96
CA HIS A 260 -0.92 -12.43 18.34
C HIS A 260 -2.12 -11.50 18.59
N PRO A 261 -1.93 -10.21 18.95
CA PRO A 261 -3.04 -9.28 19.23
C PRO A 261 -4.10 -9.23 18.11
N ILE A 262 -3.68 -9.39 16.86
CA ILE A 262 -4.58 -9.43 15.71
C ILE A 262 -5.67 -10.50 15.80
N VAL A 263 -5.44 -11.60 16.52
CA VAL A 263 -6.40 -12.71 16.65
C VAL A 263 -7.66 -12.26 17.37
N GLU A 264 -7.57 -11.27 18.28
CA GLU A 264 -8.72 -10.70 18.98
C GLU A 264 -9.65 -9.92 18.05
N ARG A 265 -9.14 -9.44 16.91
CA ARG A 265 -9.92 -8.69 15.90
C ARG A 265 -10.66 -9.62 14.94
N TRP A 266 -10.28 -10.89 14.88
CA TRP A 266 -10.96 -11.84 14.01
C TRP A 266 -12.35 -12.10 14.56
N VAL A 267 -13.35 -11.53 13.89
CA VAL A 267 -14.75 -11.90 14.13
C VAL A 267 -14.84 -13.39 13.84
N GLU A 268 -15.18 -14.19 14.84
CA GLU A 268 -15.55 -15.58 14.61
C GLU A 268 -16.75 -15.56 13.67
N GLU A 269 -16.55 -15.90 12.39
CA GLU A 269 -17.67 -16.21 11.53
C GLU A 269 -18.48 -17.30 12.23
N PRO A 270 -19.79 -17.10 12.47
CA PRO A 270 -20.61 -18.17 12.98
C PRO A 270 -20.42 -19.34 12.02
N LYS A 271 -19.96 -20.48 12.55
CA LYS A 271 -19.85 -21.73 11.80
C LYS A 271 -21.14 -21.85 11.00
N LYS A 272 -21.05 -21.75 9.66
CA LYS A 272 -22.16 -22.09 8.79
C LYS A 272 -22.53 -23.51 9.17
N GLU A 273 -23.63 -23.67 9.90
CA GLU A 273 -24.24 -24.96 10.10
C GLU A 273 -24.44 -25.53 8.69
N GLU A 274 -23.75 -26.63 8.40
CA GLU A 274 -24.05 -27.43 7.23
C GLU A 274 -25.56 -27.68 7.25
N PRO A 275 -26.29 -27.47 6.14
CA PRO A 275 -27.71 -27.76 6.12
C PRO A 275 -27.87 -29.24 6.44
N LYS A 276 -28.47 -29.54 7.61
CA LYS A 276 -28.95 -30.88 7.91
C LYS A 276 -29.84 -31.28 6.73
N GLN A 277 -29.47 -32.37 6.07
CA GLN A 277 -30.32 -33.03 5.09
C GLN A 277 -31.60 -33.48 5.81
N GLU A 278 -32.66 -32.67 5.71
CA GLU A 278 -33.99 -33.13 6.07
C GLU A 278 -34.47 -34.10 4.98
N GLN A 279 -34.64 -35.35 5.40
CA GLN A 279 -35.22 -36.42 4.63
C GLN A 279 -36.69 -36.11 4.30
N ALA A 280 -37.08 -36.58 3.13
CA ALA A 280 -38.36 -36.39 2.48
C ALA A 280 -39.60 -36.65 3.37
N SER A 281 -40.62 -35.79 3.20
CA SER A 281 -42.01 -36.16 3.40
C SER A 281 -42.81 -35.80 2.15
N GLN A 282 -43.42 -36.83 1.54
CA GLN A 282 -44.32 -36.74 0.40
C GLN A 282 -45.66 -36.12 0.77
N GLN A 283 -46.41 -35.74 -0.29
CA GLN A 283 -47.88 -35.57 -0.36
C GLN A 283 -48.38 -34.19 0.13
N TYR A 284 -49.18 -33.40 -0.61
CA TYR A 284 -50.31 -33.72 -1.50
C TYR A 284 -50.50 -32.66 -2.63
N ALA A 285 -50.97 -33.11 -3.81
CA ALA A 285 -51.39 -32.26 -4.92
C ALA A 285 -52.90 -31.94 -4.85
N GLN A 286 -53.30 -30.68 -5.09
CA GLN A 286 -54.64 -30.23 -5.49
C GLN A 286 -54.60 -28.77 -6.03
N PRO A 287 -55.56 -28.33 -6.88
CA PRO A 287 -55.29 -27.83 -8.24
C PRO A 287 -55.31 -26.30 -8.43
N GLN A 288 -54.62 -25.84 -9.49
CA GLN A 288 -54.67 -24.47 -10.02
C GLN A 288 -55.94 -24.19 -10.84
N MET A 289 -56.45 -22.97 -10.72
CA MET A 289 -57.25 -22.27 -11.75
C MET A 289 -56.80 -20.79 -11.83
N PRO A 290 -57.01 -20.11 -12.97
CA PRO A 290 -55.98 -19.29 -13.61
C PRO A 290 -56.23 -17.79 -13.52
N MET A 291 -55.17 -16.99 -13.59
CA MET A 291 -55.27 -15.55 -13.89
C MET A 291 -54.32 -15.19 -15.04
N THR A 292 -54.93 -15.10 -16.22
CA THR A 292 -54.77 -14.03 -17.23
C THR A 292 -53.36 -13.54 -17.58
N GLY A 293 -52.85 -14.05 -18.70
CA GLY A 293 -52.61 -13.26 -19.92
C GLY A 293 -51.43 -12.29 -19.92
N PHE A 294 -50.40 -12.61 -20.70
CA PHE A 294 -49.97 -11.83 -21.88
C PHE A 294 -48.94 -12.67 -22.65
N THR A 295 -49.41 -13.37 -23.70
CA THR A 295 -48.57 -14.05 -24.69
C THR A 295 -48.45 -13.15 -25.92
N VAL A 296 -47.21 -12.82 -26.31
CA VAL A 296 -46.94 -12.24 -27.64
C VAL A 296 -46.55 -13.38 -28.58
N PRO A 297 -47.08 -13.45 -29.82
CA PRO A 297 -46.94 -14.62 -30.68
C PRO A 297 -45.56 -14.63 -31.38
N SER A 298 -44.95 -15.81 -31.50
CA SER A 298 -43.83 -16.05 -32.40
C SER A 298 -44.35 -16.33 -33.82
N LEU A 299 -44.06 -15.43 -34.76
CA LEU A 299 -44.25 -15.68 -36.19
C LEU A 299 -42.88 -15.87 -36.84
N GLU A 300 -42.64 -17.03 -37.45
CA GLU A 300 -41.44 -17.31 -38.23
C GLU A 300 -41.62 -16.83 -39.68
N LEU A 301 -40.66 -16.06 -40.19
CA LEU A 301 -40.56 -15.70 -41.61
C LEU A 301 -39.12 -15.89 -42.10
N PRO A 302 -38.93 -16.41 -43.34
CA PRO A 302 -37.62 -16.73 -43.89
C PRO A 302 -36.81 -15.48 -44.29
N ALA A 303 -35.49 -15.61 -44.19
CA ALA A 303 -34.49 -14.54 -44.24
C ALA A 303 -34.33 -13.76 -45.57
N SER A 304 -35.25 -13.89 -46.53
CA SER A 304 -35.12 -13.32 -47.88
C SER A 304 -36.11 -12.20 -48.20
N ALA A 305 -36.92 -11.74 -47.24
CA ALA A 305 -37.87 -10.66 -47.45
C ALA A 305 -37.72 -9.58 -46.38
N LEU A 306 -36.92 -8.55 -46.64
CA LEU A 306 -37.21 -7.14 -46.32
C LEU A 306 -36.21 -6.21 -47.04
N PRO A 307 -36.67 -5.08 -47.60
CA PRO A 307 -35.91 -4.17 -48.46
C PRO A 307 -35.09 -3.15 -47.66
N MET A 308 -34.03 -2.66 -48.29
CA MET A 308 -33.20 -1.55 -47.82
C MET A 308 -34.03 -0.27 -47.63
N LEU A 309 -34.27 0.16 -46.38
CA LEU A 309 -34.27 1.57 -45.95
C LEU A 309 -34.48 1.69 -44.42
N GLY A 310 -33.46 2.19 -43.72
CA GLY A 310 -33.41 2.95 -42.45
C GLY A 310 -34.35 2.66 -41.26
N LEU A 311 -33.77 2.35 -40.10
CA LEU A 311 -34.37 2.46 -38.74
C LEU A 311 -33.29 2.87 -37.68
N PRO A 312 -33.70 3.35 -36.47
CA PRO A 312 -33.00 4.38 -35.67
C PRO A 312 -32.09 3.88 -34.52
N GLN A 313 -31.33 4.84 -33.96
CA GLN A 313 -30.28 4.73 -32.94
C GLN A 313 -30.71 4.15 -31.57
N GLY A 314 -29.82 3.33 -30.95
CA GLY A 314 -29.76 3.06 -29.50
C GLY A 314 -29.76 1.57 -29.07
N LEU A 315 -28.59 0.91 -29.02
CA LEU A 315 -28.46 -0.47 -28.52
C LEU A 315 -27.23 -0.65 -27.60
N ASN A 316 -27.46 -0.99 -26.33
CA ASN A 316 -26.44 -1.32 -25.31
C ASN A 316 -26.55 -2.80 -24.90
N ILE A 317 -25.45 -3.54 -24.90
CA ILE A 317 -25.42 -4.97 -24.50
C ILE A 317 -24.77 -5.10 -23.10
N LYS A 318 -25.44 -5.81 -22.17
CA LYS A 318 -24.91 -6.14 -20.83
C LYS A 318 -24.94 -7.66 -20.62
N ILE A 319 -23.79 -8.25 -20.32
CA ILE A 319 -23.66 -9.68 -19.97
C ILE A 319 -23.23 -9.77 -18.50
N ILE A 320 -23.96 -10.55 -17.69
CA ILE A 320 -23.62 -10.78 -16.28
C ILE A 320 -23.49 -12.29 -16.06
N LEU A 321 -22.34 -12.71 -15.53
CA LEU A 321 -22.05 -14.10 -15.20
C LEU A 321 -21.74 -14.18 -13.69
N LYS A 322 -22.40 -15.11 -12.99
CA LYS A 322 -22.13 -15.40 -11.56
C LYS A 322 -21.75 -16.87 -11.42
N ASN A 323 -20.64 -17.14 -10.72
CA ASN A 323 -20.07 -18.47 -10.48
C ASN A 323 -19.85 -19.33 -11.76
N ALA A 324 -19.27 -18.75 -12.81
CA ALA A 324 -18.96 -19.49 -14.04
C ALA A 324 -17.43 -19.64 -14.27
N LYS A 325 -16.98 -20.84 -14.63
CA LYS A 325 -15.65 -21.09 -15.23
C LYS A 325 -15.81 -21.25 -16.74
N ILE A 326 -15.43 -20.24 -17.53
CA ILE A 326 -15.51 -20.28 -18.99
C ILE A 326 -14.14 -20.65 -19.57
N LYS A 327 -14.10 -21.68 -20.42
CA LYS A 327 -12.95 -22.03 -21.27
C LYS A 327 -13.40 -21.98 -22.72
N ALA A 328 -12.88 -21.04 -23.50
CA ALA A 328 -13.21 -20.88 -24.91
C ALA A 328 -11.95 -20.51 -25.71
N ASP A 329 -11.73 -21.19 -26.83
CA ASP A 329 -10.57 -20.92 -27.69
C ASP A 329 -10.76 -19.64 -28.53
N LYS A 330 -12.00 -19.19 -28.77
CA LYS A 330 -12.31 -17.87 -29.32
C LYS A 330 -13.74 -17.41 -29.00
N LEU A 331 -13.89 -16.18 -28.49
CA LEU A 331 -15.17 -15.51 -28.24
C LEU A 331 -15.29 -14.29 -29.18
N ILE A 332 -16.37 -14.21 -29.96
CA ILE A 332 -16.63 -13.08 -30.88
C ILE A 332 -17.94 -12.42 -30.47
N ILE A 333 -17.86 -11.20 -29.95
CA ILE A 333 -19.02 -10.35 -29.67
C ILE A 333 -19.05 -9.29 -30.77
N ARG A 334 -20.10 -9.30 -31.59
CA ARG A 334 -20.36 -8.25 -32.58
C ARG A 334 -21.48 -7.38 -32.06
N ALA A 335 -21.20 -6.09 -31.91
CA ALA A 335 -22.25 -5.09 -31.99
C ALA A 335 -22.61 -4.96 -33.48
N GLU A 336 -23.87 -5.12 -33.84
CA GLU A 336 -24.33 -4.61 -35.13
C GLU A 336 -24.29 -3.09 -35.07
N LYS A 337 -23.64 -2.51 -36.09
CA LYS A 337 -23.44 -1.08 -36.31
C LYS A 337 -24.76 -0.30 -36.22
N GLU A 338 -24.74 0.96 -35.80
CA GLU A 338 -23.66 1.96 -36.03
C GLU A 338 -22.48 2.02 -35.05
#